data_AF-A0AAD7JNR1-F1
#
_entry.id   AF-A0AAD7JNR1-F1
#
_cell.length_a   1.000
_cell.length_b   1.000
_cell.length_c   1.000
_cell.angle_alpha   90.00
_cell.angle_beta   90.00
_cell.angle_gamma   90.00
#
_symmetry.space_group_name_H-M   'P 1'
#
loop_
_entity.id
_entity.type
_entity.pdbx_description
1 polymer ?
#
loop_
_entity_poly.entity_id
_entity_poly.type
_entity_poly.pdbx_seq_one_letter_code
_entity_poly.pdbx_strand_id
1 'polypeptide(L)'
;MAVARGRKPKKRKAEVPSGGDPNAPGPDEWADMEPYGSFTITDDDGREHVFKLGETAAVLPGGTKVGAQIPLEKYWIVRILGIRRRKFVQNRTKKLKTACSKAQSQTPEFWVNVHWYYSPKEVKEKIRGFTVPHCSKYERIYSDHSELISPLTFDALVPVMKFREDNPDQEPIFDEQFFTRYFLKTSSDPGELSTYTMGSSTRLQDSVGCLCGGPYDLNDKSPLHVMYMCPRPHCRRFYHLCCLLELGHWTPMTHPLIRLSCSPDTDDIPFETPCTLTAERPPQKTSDAMGSSSSCIVDELVTRLPKDLITLAAQSIVRGAALPNLGITGNCRDVVSARRIVYAAILKGTPAVNEWEERLDVDAAIVESDLPVLQHEDTGKAVVLMCPNCHGPI
;
A
#
# COMPACT_ATOMS: atom_id res chain seq x y z
N MET A 1 53.43 -42.83 10.25
CA MET A 1 52.83 -41.68 10.95
C MET A 1 53.20 -40.40 10.19
N ALA A 2 52.25 -39.83 9.43
CA ALA A 2 52.50 -38.64 8.61
C ALA A 2 52.16 -37.38 9.43
N VAL A 3 53.14 -36.50 9.64
CA VAL A 3 52.99 -35.25 10.38
C VAL A 3 52.26 -34.25 9.49
N ALA A 4 50.99 -33.97 9.81
CA ALA A 4 50.18 -32.97 9.13
C ALA A 4 50.76 -31.57 9.36
N ARG A 5 51.28 -30.94 8.30
CA ARG A 5 51.76 -29.55 8.32
C ARG A 5 50.55 -28.61 8.41
N GLY A 6 50.38 -27.96 9.56
CA GLY A 6 49.33 -26.96 9.78
C GLY A 6 49.42 -25.80 8.78
N ARG A 7 48.34 -25.56 8.04
CA ARG A 7 48.21 -24.39 7.17
C ARG A 7 48.15 -23.13 8.03
N LYS A 8 49.06 -22.18 7.77
CA LYS A 8 49.02 -20.85 8.40
C LYS A 8 47.68 -20.17 8.12
N PRO A 9 47.01 -19.55 9.11
CA PRO A 9 45.77 -18.83 8.89
C PRO A 9 46.00 -17.70 7.89
N LYS A 10 45.25 -17.70 6.78
CA LYS A 10 45.23 -16.59 5.83
C LYS A 10 44.68 -15.37 6.56
N LYS A 11 45.46 -14.29 6.67
CA LYS A 11 44.94 -12.98 7.07
C LYS A 11 43.82 -12.62 6.08
N ARG A 12 42.57 -12.61 6.56
CA ARG A 12 41.44 -12.06 5.79
C ARG A 12 41.79 -10.61 5.51
N LYS A 13 41.84 -10.22 4.23
CA LYS A 13 41.79 -8.81 3.86
C LYS A 13 40.53 -8.26 4.51
N ALA A 14 40.64 -7.16 5.25
CA ALA A 14 39.47 -6.42 5.69
C ALA A 14 38.67 -6.10 4.43
N GLU A 15 37.45 -6.64 4.34
CA GLU A 15 36.53 -6.27 3.28
C GLU A 15 36.28 -4.78 3.46
N VAL A 16 36.71 -4.00 2.47
CA VAL A 16 36.34 -2.58 2.40
C VAL A 16 34.81 -2.57 2.36
N PRO A 17 34.13 -1.86 3.27
CA PRO A 17 32.68 -1.77 3.27
C PRO A 17 32.22 -1.38 1.87
N SER A 18 31.45 -2.27 1.25
CA SER A 18 30.94 -2.12 -0.10
C SER A 18 29.76 -1.15 -0.05
N GLY A 19 29.98 0.11 -0.41
CA GLY A 19 28.94 1.14 -0.52
C GLY A 19 29.16 2.28 0.48
N GLY A 20 28.99 3.51 0.02
CA GLY A 20 29.24 4.72 0.80
C GLY A 20 30.12 5.72 0.07
N ASP A 21 29.79 7.01 0.17
CA ASP A 21 30.69 8.08 -0.26
C ASP A 21 31.97 8.01 0.61
N PRO A 22 33.17 7.92 0.02
CA PRO A 22 34.41 7.82 0.79
C PRO A 22 34.68 9.06 1.67
N ASN A 23 33.97 10.16 1.44
CA ASN A 23 34.07 11.39 2.22
C ASN A 23 32.98 11.50 3.31
N ALA A 24 32.06 10.54 3.40
CA ALA A 24 31.00 10.54 4.41
C ALA A 24 31.59 10.59 5.83
N PRO A 25 30.98 11.36 6.75
CA PRO A 25 31.47 11.48 8.10
C PRO A 25 31.36 10.14 8.84
N GLY A 26 32.36 9.83 9.66
CA GLY A 26 32.29 8.67 10.55
C GLY A 26 31.22 8.83 11.64
N PRO A 27 30.84 7.75 12.35
CA PRO A 27 29.80 7.81 13.38
C PRO A 27 30.04 8.87 14.47
N ASP A 28 31.27 8.95 14.99
CA ASP A 28 31.65 9.93 16.02
C ASP A 28 31.56 11.36 15.48
N GLU A 29 32.06 11.58 14.26
CA GLU A 29 31.98 12.87 13.60
C GLU A 29 30.53 13.29 13.36
N TRP A 30 29.70 12.39 12.84
CA TRP A 30 28.27 12.64 12.63
C TRP A 30 27.56 13.04 13.93
N ALA A 31 27.90 12.39 15.05
CA ALA A 31 27.36 12.72 16.37
C ALA A 31 27.72 14.17 16.80
N ASP A 32 28.92 14.63 16.46
CA ASP A 32 29.44 15.97 16.78
C ASP A 32 28.96 17.08 15.83
N MET A 33 28.46 16.73 14.64
CA MET A 33 27.92 17.67 13.65
C MET A 33 26.66 18.40 14.17
N GLU A 34 26.42 19.60 13.65
CA GLU A 34 25.27 20.42 14.04
C GLU A 34 23.98 19.93 13.34
N PRO A 35 22.88 19.64 14.06
CA PRO A 35 21.64 19.15 13.47
C PRO A 35 20.79 20.27 12.87
N TYR A 36 20.11 19.96 11.75
CA TYR A 36 19.19 20.85 11.04
C TYR A 36 17.86 20.13 10.76
N GLY A 37 16.77 20.90 10.62
CA GLY A 37 15.44 20.37 10.28
C GLY A 37 15.16 20.24 8.79
N SER A 38 15.91 20.96 7.96
CA SER A 38 15.73 21.00 6.51
C SER A 38 16.99 21.48 5.79
N PHE A 39 17.07 21.22 4.49
CA PHE A 39 18.03 21.84 3.57
C PHE A 39 17.34 22.22 2.25
N THR A 40 17.96 23.12 1.49
CA THR A 40 17.44 23.60 0.21
C THR A 40 18.41 23.24 -0.90
N ILE A 41 17.90 22.72 -2.01
CA ILE A 41 18.63 22.56 -3.27
C ILE A 41 18.02 23.50 -4.30
N THR A 42 18.88 24.20 -5.04
CA THR A 42 18.45 25.00 -6.18
C THR A 42 18.69 24.18 -7.44
N ASP A 43 17.65 23.98 -8.25
CA ASP A 43 17.76 23.29 -9.55
C ASP A 43 18.38 24.20 -10.63
N ASP A 44 18.59 23.64 -11.82
CA ASP A 44 19.16 24.36 -12.96
C ASP A 44 18.28 25.54 -13.45
N ASP A 45 16.98 25.52 -13.12
CA ASP A 45 16.02 26.59 -13.42
C ASP A 45 15.99 27.67 -12.32
N GLY A 46 16.82 27.52 -11.28
CA GLY A 46 16.87 28.45 -10.14
C GLY A 46 15.74 28.26 -9.13
N ARG A 47 14.95 27.18 -9.22
CA ARG A 47 13.88 26.88 -8.27
C ARG A 47 14.45 26.19 -7.05
N GLU A 48 13.99 26.63 -5.88
CA GLU A 48 14.38 26.07 -4.61
C GLU A 48 13.47 24.91 -4.20
N HIS A 49 14.07 23.76 -3.94
CA HIS A 49 13.42 22.56 -3.40
C HIS A 49 13.85 22.38 -1.96
N VAL A 50 12.89 22.40 -1.03
CA VAL A 50 13.13 22.29 0.42
C VAL A 50 12.86 20.85 0.86
N PHE A 51 13.87 20.20 1.42
CA PHE A 51 13.78 18.83 1.94
C PHE A 51 13.79 18.85 3.46
N LYS A 52 12.87 18.14 4.11
CA LYS A 52 12.70 18.13 5.57
C LYS A 52 12.89 16.75 6.18
N LEU A 53 13.20 16.73 7.47
CA LEU A 53 13.23 15.49 8.26
C LEU A 53 11.90 14.73 8.17
N GLY A 54 12.00 13.42 7.97
CA GLY A 54 10.86 12.50 7.90
C GLY A 54 10.24 12.35 6.51
N GLU A 55 10.51 13.27 5.59
CA GLU A 55 10.03 13.22 4.20
C GLU A 55 10.73 12.13 3.39
N THR A 56 10.10 11.74 2.29
CA THR A 56 10.64 10.81 1.31
C THR A 56 11.05 11.54 0.04
N ALA A 57 12.16 11.13 -0.55
CA ALA A 57 12.76 11.80 -1.69
C ALA A 57 13.32 10.81 -2.71
N ALA A 58 13.42 11.27 -3.95
CA ALA A 58 14.16 10.62 -5.02
C ALA A 58 15.62 11.08 -5.03
N VAL A 59 16.50 10.10 -5.20
CA VAL A 59 17.96 10.26 -5.26
C VAL A 59 18.46 9.70 -6.57
N LEU A 60 19.33 10.46 -7.25
CA LEU A 60 19.92 10.09 -8.53
C LEU A 60 20.79 8.83 -8.39
N PRO A 61 20.66 7.84 -9.29
CA PRO A 61 21.57 6.71 -9.33
C PRO A 61 23.02 7.13 -9.59
N GLY A 62 23.98 6.44 -8.94
CA GLY A 62 25.40 6.71 -9.11
C GLY A 62 25.83 6.76 -10.59
N GLY A 63 26.59 7.80 -10.95
CA GLY A 63 27.04 8.05 -12.32
C GLY A 63 26.04 8.78 -13.22
N THR A 64 24.82 9.04 -12.72
CA THR A 64 23.84 9.88 -13.42
C THR A 64 24.18 11.35 -13.22
N LYS A 65 24.06 12.16 -14.28
CA LYS A 65 24.24 13.61 -14.20
C LYS A 65 22.99 14.27 -13.63
N VAL A 66 23.17 15.33 -12.85
CA VAL A 66 22.07 16.21 -12.42
C VAL A 66 21.34 16.73 -13.67
N GLY A 67 20.01 16.76 -13.63
CA GLY A 67 19.15 17.16 -14.75
C GLY A 67 18.92 16.08 -15.81
N ALA A 68 19.49 14.88 -15.65
CA ALA A 68 19.19 13.77 -16.58
C ALA A 68 17.75 13.27 -16.40
N GLN A 69 16.98 13.25 -17.48
CA GLN A 69 15.65 12.64 -17.49
C GLN A 69 15.77 11.11 -17.45
N ILE A 70 15.55 10.52 -16.28
CA ILE A 70 15.43 9.07 -16.13
C ILE A 70 14.00 8.71 -15.70
N PRO A 71 13.50 7.52 -16.06
CA PRO A 71 12.18 7.09 -15.62
C PRO A 71 12.09 7.08 -14.09
N LEU A 72 10.95 7.50 -13.54
CA LEU A 72 10.78 7.70 -12.11
C LEU A 72 11.09 6.41 -11.31
N GLU A 73 10.72 5.24 -11.83
CA GLU A 73 10.99 3.94 -11.22
C GLU A 73 12.49 3.55 -11.17
N LYS A 74 13.38 4.32 -11.81
CA LYS A 74 14.84 4.13 -11.79
C LYS A 74 15.53 4.95 -10.71
N TYR A 75 14.85 5.92 -10.11
CA TYR A 75 15.41 6.64 -8.98
C TYR A 75 15.50 5.74 -7.75
N TRP A 76 16.54 5.99 -6.96
CA TRP A 76 16.58 5.49 -5.60
C TRP A 76 15.60 6.29 -4.75
N ILE A 77 14.90 5.62 -3.86
CA ILE A 77 13.95 6.27 -2.98
C ILE A 77 14.48 6.17 -1.55
N VAL A 78 14.42 7.28 -0.83
CA VAL A 78 14.94 7.39 0.53
C VAL A 78 13.94 8.02 1.48
N ARG A 79 14.06 7.72 2.77
CA ARG A 79 13.47 8.50 3.86
C ARG A 79 14.54 9.30 4.58
N ILE A 80 14.34 10.60 4.75
CA ILE A 80 15.29 11.47 5.45
C ILE A 80 15.13 11.26 6.95
N LEU A 81 16.20 10.80 7.62
CA LEU A 81 16.21 10.58 9.07
C LEU A 81 16.96 11.65 9.84
N GLY A 82 17.99 12.24 9.24
CA GLY A 82 18.82 13.23 9.90
C GLY A 82 19.50 14.12 8.88
N ILE A 83 19.57 15.41 9.19
CA ILE A 83 20.29 16.41 8.39
C ILE A 83 21.28 17.06 9.33
N ARG A 84 22.56 17.03 8.98
CA ARG A 84 23.60 17.65 9.80
C ARG A 84 24.62 18.39 8.96
N ARG A 85 25.21 19.43 9.55
CA ARG A 85 26.24 20.25 8.94
C ARG A 85 27.57 20.08 9.68
N ARG A 86 28.65 19.94 8.92
CA ARG A 86 30.01 19.91 9.47
C ARG A 86 30.30 21.26 10.13
N LYS A 87 30.69 21.26 11.40
CA LYS A 87 31.14 22.48 12.07
C LYS A 87 32.39 22.97 11.34
N PHE A 88 32.36 24.20 10.84
CA PHE A 88 33.54 24.77 10.23
C PHE A 88 34.60 24.93 11.32
N VAL A 89 35.60 24.05 11.32
CA VAL A 89 36.72 24.15 12.25
C VAL A 89 37.54 25.37 11.83
N GLN A 90 37.24 26.55 12.38
CA GLN A 90 37.96 27.81 12.14
C GLN A 90 39.42 27.80 12.64
N ASN A 91 39.96 26.63 12.97
CA ASN A 91 41.19 26.42 13.73
C ASN A 91 42.15 25.55 12.91
N ARG A 92 43.47 25.76 12.82
CA ARG A 92 44.36 26.70 13.51
C ARG A 92 45.80 26.48 13.00
N THR A 93 46.11 26.77 11.75
CA THR A 93 47.53 26.89 11.34
C THR A 93 47.68 28.06 10.39
N LYS A 94 47.98 29.24 10.97
CA LYS A 94 48.43 30.46 10.27
C LYS A 94 49.69 30.27 9.40
N LYS A 95 50.17 29.04 9.14
CA LYS A 95 51.53 28.77 8.64
C LYS A 95 51.68 27.95 7.36
N LEU A 96 50.61 27.57 6.67
CA LEU A 96 50.70 27.10 5.27
C LEU A 96 49.80 27.97 4.38
N LYS A 97 50.29 29.17 4.06
CA LYS A 97 49.63 30.13 3.16
C LYS A 97 50.14 30.07 1.72
N THR A 98 50.88 29.03 1.35
CA THR A 98 51.59 28.99 0.07
C THR A 98 51.11 27.82 -0.78
N ALA A 99 50.37 28.17 -1.84
CA ALA A 99 50.27 27.47 -3.12
C ALA A 99 49.18 26.41 -3.38
N CYS A 100 48.00 26.47 -2.73
CA CYS A 100 46.81 25.79 -3.26
C CYS A 100 45.53 26.64 -3.16
N SER A 101 45.67 27.95 -3.38
CA SER A 101 44.59 28.93 -3.42
C SER A 101 44.00 29.03 -4.84
N LYS A 102 43.22 28.03 -5.26
CA LYS A 102 42.23 28.21 -6.34
C LYS A 102 40.96 27.45 -5.99
N ALA A 103 40.03 28.18 -5.38
CA ALA A 103 38.58 28.02 -5.54
C ALA A 103 37.93 26.66 -5.19
N GLN A 104 38.39 25.96 -4.15
CA GLN A 104 37.47 25.09 -3.41
C GLN A 104 36.56 25.98 -2.57
N SER A 105 35.39 26.30 -3.12
CA SER A 105 34.34 27.06 -2.45
C SER A 105 34.08 26.44 -1.08
N GLN A 106 34.08 27.26 -0.04
CA GLN A 106 33.66 26.92 1.32
C GLN A 106 32.14 26.68 1.37
N THR A 107 31.61 25.84 0.49
CA THR A 107 30.22 25.44 0.59
C THR A 107 30.09 24.63 1.88
N PRO A 108 29.20 25.03 2.80
CA PRO A 108 28.97 24.28 4.01
C PRO A 108 28.61 22.84 3.65
N GLU A 109 29.39 21.92 4.17
CA GLU A 109 29.24 20.50 3.88
C GLU A 109 28.11 19.94 4.76
N PHE A 110 26.93 19.82 4.17
CA PHE A 110 25.80 19.12 4.74
C PHE A 110 25.88 17.63 4.39
N TRP A 111 25.41 16.79 5.30
CA TRP A 111 25.25 15.36 5.10
C TRP A 111 23.87 14.93 5.57
N VAL A 112 23.29 13.95 4.88
CA VAL A 112 21.93 13.47 5.14
C VAL A 112 21.98 11.98 5.47
N ASN A 113 21.49 11.62 6.65
CA ASN A 113 21.26 10.22 7.02
C ASN A 113 19.89 9.80 6.50
N VAL A 114 19.87 8.71 5.74
CA VAL A 114 18.68 8.21 5.07
C VAL A 114 18.42 6.76 5.38
N HIS A 115 17.16 6.33 5.27
CA HIS A 115 16.80 4.92 5.11
C HIS A 115 16.44 4.64 3.65
N TRP A 116 16.90 3.51 3.14
CA TRP A 116 16.64 3.10 1.76
C TRP A 116 15.27 2.42 1.58
N TYR A 117 14.66 2.71 0.45
CA TYR A 117 13.56 1.96 -0.13
C TYR A 117 14.07 1.18 -1.34
N TYR A 118 14.10 -0.15 -1.23
CA TYR A 118 14.60 -1.01 -2.30
C TYR A 118 13.55 -1.31 -3.35
N SER A 119 13.97 -1.46 -4.60
CA SER A 119 13.13 -2.04 -5.64
C SER A 119 12.95 -3.55 -5.44
N PRO A 120 11.85 -4.15 -5.92
CA PRO A 120 11.64 -5.60 -5.88
C PRO A 120 12.81 -6.39 -6.49
N LYS A 121 13.48 -5.84 -7.51
CA LYS A 121 14.64 -6.47 -8.17
C LYS A 121 15.86 -6.52 -7.25
N GLU A 122 16.17 -5.42 -6.56
CA GLU A 122 17.26 -5.39 -5.57
C GLU A 122 16.99 -6.34 -4.39
N VAL A 123 15.74 -6.42 -3.93
CA VAL A 123 15.37 -7.37 -2.88
C VAL A 123 15.52 -8.81 -3.34
N LYS A 124 15.20 -9.12 -4.61
CA LYS A 124 15.40 -10.46 -5.18
C LYS A 124 16.86 -10.91 -5.14
N GLU A 125 17.80 -10.00 -5.34
CA GLU A 125 19.24 -10.27 -5.28
C GLU A 125 19.71 -10.58 -3.85
N LYS A 126 19.03 -10.00 -2.85
CA LYS A 126 19.34 -10.16 -1.42
C LYS A 126 18.61 -11.34 -0.77
N ILE A 127 17.38 -11.64 -1.19
CA ILE A 127 16.49 -12.64 -0.57
C ILE A 127 16.16 -13.78 -1.54
N ARG A 128 16.65 -14.98 -1.23
CA ARG A 128 16.26 -16.19 -1.95
C ARG A 128 14.76 -16.44 -1.78
N GLY A 129 14.07 -16.67 -2.89
CA GLY A 129 12.63 -16.99 -2.90
C GLY A 129 11.69 -15.79 -3.03
N PHE A 130 12.17 -14.55 -2.96
CA PHE A 130 11.34 -13.37 -3.24
C PHE A 130 10.79 -13.40 -4.68
N THR A 131 9.53 -13.02 -4.91
CA THR A 131 8.86 -13.13 -6.22
C THR A 131 8.57 -11.74 -6.80
N VAL A 132 9.45 -11.28 -7.69
CA VAL A 132 9.33 -10.00 -8.40
C VAL A 132 8.07 -9.86 -9.27
N PRO A 133 7.55 -10.90 -9.97
CA PRO A 133 6.45 -10.74 -10.90
C PRO A 133 5.15 -10.16 -10.32
N HIS A 134 4.90 -10.31 -9.02
CA HIS A 134 3.69 -9.80 -8.36
C HIS A 134 3.81 -8.34 -7.86
N CYS A 135 4.98 -7.72 -8.04
CA CYS A 135 5.25 -6.38 -7.52
C CYS A 135 5.06 -5.33 -8.62
N SER A 136 4.50 -4.17 -8.26
CA SER A 136 4.46 -3.01 -9.18
C SER A 136 5.86 -2.44 -9.41
N LYS A 137 6.08 -1.78 -10.56
CA LYS A 137 7.32 -1.03 -10.83
C LYS A 137 7.56 0.12 -9.85
N TYR A 138 6.50 0.69 -9.27
CA TYR A 138 6.57 1.72 -8.23
C TYR A 138 6.41 1.15 -6.82
N GLU A 139 6.34 -0.16 -6.67
CA GLU A 139 6.45 -0.77 -5.36
C GLU A 139 7.88 -0.61 -4.83
N ARG A 140 7.97 -0.27 -3.54
CA ARG A 140 9.23 -0.12 -2.82
C ARG A 140 9.18 -0.85 -1.50
N ILE A 141 10.29 -1.47 -1.12
CA ILE A 141 10.42 -2.22 0.12
C ILE A 141 11.20 -1.33 1.10
N TYR A 142 10.51 -0.84 2.12
CA TYR A 142 11.15 0.00 3.15
C TYR A 142 12.15 -0.83 3.95
N SER A 143 13.34 -0.30 4.20
CA SER A 143 14.37 -0.98 4.98
C SER A 143 14.86 -0.14 6.17
N ASP A 144 15.46 -0.80 7.16
CA ASP A 144 16.28 -0.19 8.20
C ASP A 144 17.74 0.02 7.77
N HIS A 145 18.10 -0.27 6.52
CA HIS A 145 19.41 0.07 6.00
C HIS A 145 19.59 1.59 5.97
N SER A 146 20.47 2.09 6.83
CA SER A 146 20.82 3.50 6.94
C SER A 146 22.14 3.82 6.25
N GLU A 147 22.20 4.94 5.55
CA GLU A 147 23.43 5.44 4.91
C GLU A 147 23.51 6.97 4.98
N LEU A 148 24.73 7.49 4.98
CA LEU A 148 25.01 8.92 4.88
C LEU A 148 25.30 9.28 3.43
N ILE A 149 24.50 10.20 2.88
CA ILE A 149 24.63 10.65 1.49
C ILE A 149 24.77 12.18 1.42
N SER A 150 25.41 12.64 0.34
CA SER A 150 25.51 14.06 0.03
C SER A 150 24.13 14.62 -0.37
N PRO A 151 23.74 15.83 0.06
CA PRO A 151 22.50 16.44 -0.37
C PRO A 151 22.45 16.66 -1.89
N LEU A 152 23.59 16.78 -2.56
CA LEU A 152 23.65 17.03 -4.00
C LEU A 152 23.13 15.86 -4.87
N THR A 153 22.83 14.72 -4.27
CA THR A 153 22.24 13.57 -4.98
C THR A 153 20.72 13.58 -4.99
N PHE A 154 20.08 14.44 -4.20
CA PHE A 154 18.62 14.56 -4.14
C PHE A 154 18.09 15.30 -5.38
N ASP A 155 17.00 14.77 -5.93
CA ASP A 155 16.37 15.29 -7.14
C ASP A 155 15.02 15.95 -6.83
N ALA A 156 14.11 15.19 -6.21
CA ALA A 156 12.75 15.65 -5.94
C ALA A 156 12.16 15.04 -4.66
N LEU A 157 11.19 15.72 -4.07
CA LEU A 157 10.31 15.12 -3.06
C LEU A 157 9.35 14.15 -3.72
N VAL A 158 9.26 12.95 -3.17
CA VAL A 158 8.45 11.88 -3.75
C VAL A 158 7.73 11.15 -2.62
N PRO A 159 6.40 11.23 -2.52
CA PRO A 159 5.65 10.54 -1.47
C PRO A 159 5.70 9.03 -1.71
N VAL A 160 5.95 8.26 -0.64
CA VAL A 160 5.80 6.80 -0.64
C VAL A 160 4.63 6.42 0.25
N MET A 161 3.54 6.00 -0.37
CA MET A 161 2.30 5.65 0.31
C MET A 161 2.43 4.32 1.04
N LYS A 162 1.85 4.17 2.22
CA LYS A 162 1.80 2.88 2.91
C LYS A 162 0.54 2.13 2.49
N PHE A 163 0.72 1.01 1.79
CA PHE A 163 -0.40 0.16 1.40
C PHE A 163 -0.71 -0.89 2.48
N ARG A 164 -1.97 -0.92 2.89
CA ARG A 164 -2.55 -1.71 3.98
C ARG A 164 -3.76 -2.48 3.46
N GLU A 165 -3.59 -3.77 3.23
CA GLU A 165 -4.64 -4.62 2.68
C GLU A 165 -5.86 -4.77 3.59
N ASP A 166 -5.72 -4.49 4.89
CA ASP A 166 -6.75 -4.60 5.91
C ASP A 166 -7.52 -3.30 6.16
N ASN A 167 -7.13 -2.21 5.51
CA ASN A 167 -7.67 -0.89 5.78
C ASN A 167 -8.73 -0.50 4.73
N PRO A 168 -10.03 -0.55 5.07
CA PRO A 168 -11.07 -0.13 4.14
C PRO A 168 -11.06 1.37 3.87
N ASP A 169 -10.40 2.15 4.73
CA ASP A 169 -10.34 3.60 4.68
C ASP A 169 -9.06 4.11 3.99
N GLN A 170 -8.36 3.23 3.28
CA GLN A 170 -7.12 3.61 2.61
C GLN A 170 -7.40 4.55 1.44
N GLU A 171 -6.63 5.63 1.36
CA GLU A 171 -6.71 6.55 0.23
C GLU A 171 -6.31 5.87 -1.09
N PRO A 172 -6.90 6.29 -2.22
CA PRO A 172 -6.52 5.78 -3.53
C PRO A 172 -5.01 5.86 -3.76
N ILE A 173 -4.40 4.75 -4.15
CA ILE A 173 -3.01 4.72 -4.63
C ILE A 173 -3.06 4.43 -6.12
N PHE A 174 -2.59 5.38 -6.92
CA PHE A 174 -2.59 5.27 -8.37
C PHE A 174 -1.36 4.50 -8.90
N ASP A 175 -1.46 4.01 -10.13
CA ASP A 175 -0.46 3.14 -10.76
C ASP A 175 0.93 3.76 -10.90
N GLU A 176 1.04 5.09 -10.85
CA GLU A 176 2.31 5.84 -10.98
C GLU A 176 2.85 6.39 -9.66
N GLN A 177 2.20 6.05 -8.54
CA GLN A 177 2.63 6.48 -7.22
C GLN A 177 3.51 5.42 -6.55
N PHE A 178 4.54 5.88 -5.86
CA PHE A 178 5.31 4.97 -5.02
C PHE A 178 4.51 4.54 -3.81
N PHE A 179 4.59 3.26 -3.49
CA PHE A 179 4.01 2.72 -2.28
C PHE A 179 4.85 1.59 -1.71
N THR A 180 4.56 1.24 -0.46
CA THR A 180 5.24 0.15 0.26
C THR A 180 4.24 -0.73 1.00
N ARG A 181 4.42 -2.04 0.88
CA ARG A 181 3.68 -3.10 1.61
C ARG A 181 4.55 -3.84 2.61
N TYR A 182 5.85 -3.88 2.34
CA TYR A 182 6.80 -4.75 3.00
C TYR A 182 7.88 -3.96 3.71
N PHE A 183 8.35 -4.53 4.82
CA PHE A 183 9.51 -4.05 5.55
C PHE A 183 10.64 -5.08 5.48
N LEU A 184 11.82 -4.61 5.07
CA LEU A 184 13.04 -5.38 5.02
C LEU A 184 13.93 -5.04 6.20
N LYS A 185 14.02 -5.98 7.15
CA LYS A 185 14.98 -5.89 8.24
C LYS A 185 16.35 -6.39 7.77
N THR A 186 17.34 -5.52 7.81
CA THR A 186 18.74 -5.82 7.51
C THR A 186 19.37 -6.28 8.81
N SER A 187 19.72 -7.57 8.91
CA SER A 187 20.45 -8.03 10.10
C SER A 187 21.79 -7.30 10.17
N SER A 188 22.01 -6.57 11.26
CA SER A 188 23.27 -5.90 11.55
C SER A 188 24.34 -6.85 12.11
N ASP A 189 24.02 -8.14 12.31
CA ASP A 189 24.97 -9.11 12.84
C ASP A 189 25.90 -9.64 11.74
N PRO A 190 27.20 -9.26 11.71
CA PRO A 190 28.13 -9.65 10.65
C PRO A 190 28.47 -11.15 10.66
N GLY A 191 28.06 -11.90 11.69
CA GLY A 191 28.33 -13.33 11.85
C GLY A 191 27.14 -14.24 11.50
N GLU A 192 25.93 -13.69 11.45
CA GLU A 192 24.72 -14.44 11.09
C GLU A 192 24.46 -14.22 9.61
N LEU A 193 24.26 -15.30 8.84
CA LEU A 193 24.07 -15.26 7.39
C LEU A 193 22.82 -14.42 7.08
N SER A 194 23.00 -13.11 6.89
CA SER A 194 22.00 -12.05 6.63
C SER A 194 20.61 -12.61 6.38
N THR A 195 19.90 -12.97 7.46
CA THR A 195 18.55 -13.52 7.33
C THR A 195 17.64 -12.32 7.13
N TYR A 196 17.52 -11.92 5.87
CA TYR A 196 16.50 -10.98 5.46
C TYR A 196 15.14 -11.61 5.75
N THR A 197 14.54 -11.19 6.84
CA THR A 197 13.15 -11.52 7.12
C THR A 197 12.32 -10.42 6.48
N MET A 198 11.52 -10.81 5.50
CA MET A 198 10.40 -9.98 5.08
C MET A 198 9.46 -9.92 6.27
N GLY A 199 9.61 -8.86 7.06
CA GLY A 199 8.61 -8.46 8.01
C GLY A 199 7.39 -8.06 7.21
N SER A 200 6.53 -9.02 6.88
CA SER A 200 5.11 -8.74 6.98
C SER A 200 4.99 -8.22 8.42
N SER A 201 4.55 -6.97 8.62
CA SER A 201 4.20 -6.49 9.96
C SER A 201 3.45 -7.64 10.65
N THR A 202 4.00 -8.14 11.76
CA THR A 202 4.14 -9.55 12.17
C THR A 202 2.85 -10.35 12.46
N ARG A 203 1.74 -10.04 11.77
CA ARG A 203 0.44 -10.71 11.82
C ARG A 203 -0.16 -11.06 10.44
N LEU A 204 0.51 -10.79 9.30
CA LEU A 204 -0.13 -10.96 7.98
C LEU A 204 -0.18 -12.41 7.47
N GLN A 205 0.62 -13.35 8.00
CA GLN A 205 0.53 -14.76 7.57
C GLN A 205 -0.84 -15.39 7.85
N ASP A 206 -1.56 -14.91 8.87
CA ASP A 206 -2.91 -15.40 9.17
C ASP A 206 -4.03 -14.47 8.67
N SER A 207 -3.73 -13.30 8.08
CA SER A 207 -4.75 -12.27 7.85
C SER A 207 -4.88 -11.74 6.43
N VAL A 208 -3.92 -11.96 5.53
CA VAL A 208 -3.93 -11.26 4.24
C VAL A 208 -3.57 -12.20 3.09
N GLY A 209 -4.59 -12.81 2.51
CA GLY A 209 -4.45 -13.64 1.32
C GLY A 209 -5.77 -14.28 0.87
N CYS A 210 -5.82 -14.63 -0.40
CA CYS A 210 -6.88 -15.45 -0.98
C CYS A 210 -6.80 -16.90 -0.47
N LEU A 211 -7.82 -17.72 -0.75
CA LEU A 211 -7.86 -19.16 -0.48
C LEU A 211 -6.69 -19.94 -1.09
N CYS A 212 -6.12 -19.46 -2.20
CA CYS A 212 -4.96 -20.08 -2.83
C CYS A 212 -3.62 -19.77 -2.12
N GLY A 213 -3.62 -18.89 -1.11
CA GLY A 213 -2.40 -18.39 -0.44
C GLY A 213 -1.55 -17.46 -1.31
N GLY A 214 -1.97 -17.18 -2.55
CA GLY A 214 -1.31 -16.25 -3.46
C GLY A 214 -1.44 -14.79 -2.98
N PRO A 215 -0.39 -13.97 -3.14
CA PRO A 215 -0.45 -12.55 -2.83
C PRO A 215 -1.29 -11.79 -3.87
N TYR A 216 -1.65 -10.54 -3.56
CA TYR A 216 -2.23 -9.64 -4.53
C TYR A 216 -1.20 -9.28 -5.62
N ASP A 217 -1.45 -9.76 -6.84
CA ASP A 217 -0.65 -9.47 -8.04
C ASP A 217 -1.09 -8.16 -8.70
N LEU A 218 -0.17 -7.21 -8.75
CA LEU A 218 -0.40 -5.88 -9.32
C LEU A 218 -0.16 -5.80 -10.83
N ASN A 219 0.30 -6.87 -11.45
CA ASN A 219 0.56 -6.94 -12.88
C ASN A 219 -0.42 -7.87 -13.61
N ASP A 220 -1.25 -8.63 -12.88
CA ASP A 220 -2.20 -9.55 -13.48
C ASP A 220 -3.47 -8.83 -13.96
N LYS A 221 -3.54 -8.66 -15.28
CA LYS A 221 -4.66 -8.00 -15.97
C LYS A 221 -5.83 -8.94 -16.26
N SER A 222 -5.78 -10.19 -15.79
CA SER A 222 -6.89 -11.13 -15.94
C SER A 222 -8.07 -10.67 -15.08
N PRO A 223 -9.28 -10.53 -15.67
CA PRO A 223 -10.49 -10.26 -14.89
C PRO A 223 -10.77 -11.34 -13.82
N LEU A 224 -10.29 -12.57 -14.02
CA LEU A 224 -10.44 -13.66 -13.07
C LEU A 224 -9.52 -13.52 -11.83
N HIS A 225 -8.48 -12.70 -11.91
CA HIS A 225 -7.59 -12.40 -10.78
C HIS A 225 -7.97 -11.10 -10.04
N VAL A 226 -9.07 -10.44 -10.43
CA VAL A 226 -9.67 -9.40 -9.60
C VAL A 226 -9.99 -9.98 -8.22
N MET A 227 -9.63 -9.23 -7.17
CA MET A 227 -9.87 -9.62 -5.79
C MET A 227 -11.09 -8.90 -5.22
N TYR A 228 -11.94 -9.64 -4.52
CA TYR A 228 -13.13 -9.16 -3.82
C TYR A 228 -12.90 -9.14 -2.31
N MET A 229 -13.25 -8.04 -1.65
CA MET A 229 -13.08 -7.88 -0.20
C MET A 229 -14.33 -8.28 0.58
N CYS A 230 -14.16 -9.02 1.67
CA CYS A 230 -15.21 -9.11 2.68
C CYS A 230 -15.24 -7.83 3.53
N PRO A 231 -16.35 -7.06 3.55
CA PRO A 231 -16.42 -5.80 4.30
C PRO A 231 -16.41 -5.98 5.82
N ARG A 232 -16.74 -7.18 6.33
CA ARG A 232 -16.93 -7.42 7.76
C ARG A 232 -15.66 -7.12 8.58
N PRO A 233 -15.75 -6.34 9.67
CA PRO A 233 -14.60 -5.94 10.49
C PRO A 233 -13.65 -7.08 10.89
N HIS A 234 -14.16 -8.23 11.33
CA HIS A 234 -13.32 -9.36 11.72
C HIS A 234 -12.69 -10.12 10.56
N CYS A 235 -13.16 -9.92 9.33
CA CYS A 235 -12.66 -10.61 8.15
C CYS A 235 -11.70 -9.73 7.35
N ARG A 236 -12.21 -8.71 6.67
CA ARG A 236 -11.43 -7.79 5.81
C ARG A 236 -10.43 -8.47 4.86
N ARG A 237 -10.73 -9.71 4.45
CA ARG A 237 -9.89 -10.49 3.53
C ARG A 237 -10.31 -10.25 2.08
N PHE A 238 -9.31 -10.34 1.21
CA PHE A 238 -9.48 -10.27 -0.24
C PHE A 238 -9.36 -11.67 -0.87
N TYR A 239 -10.22 -11.98 -1.83
CA TYR A 239 -10.28 -13.27 -2.51
C TYR A 239 -10.30 -13.09 -4.02
N HIS A 240 -9.45 -13.81 -4.75
CA HIS A 240 -9.50 -13.86 -6.21
C HIS A 240 -10.85 -14.40 -6.68
N LEU A 241 -11.39 -13.79 -7.74
CA LEU A 241 -12.64 -14.22 -8.36
C LEU A 241 -12.58 -15.69 -8.79
N CYS A 242 -11.52 -16.13 -9.47
CA CYS A 242 -11.35 -17.53 -9.87
C CYS A 242 -11.47 -18.49 -8.68
N CYS A 243 -10.80 -18.20 -7.56
CA CYS A 243 -10.83 -19.06 -6.38
C CYS A 243 -12.21 -19.14 -5.73
N LEU A 244 -12.97 -18.05 -5.73
CA LEU A 244 -14.35 -18.04 -5.22
C LEU A 244 -15.27 -18.90 -6.09
N LEU A 245 -15.13 -18.78 -7.41
CA LEU A 245 -15.95 -19.53 -8.37
C LEU A 245 -15.62 -21.02 -8.34
N GLU A 246 -14.34 -21.38 -8.41
CA GLU A 246 -13.86 -22.78 -8.43
C GLU A 246 -14.27 -23.55 -7.17
N LEU A 247 -14.31 -22.88 -6.02
CA LEU A 247 -14.67 -23.49 -4.73
C LEU A 247 -16.16 -23.35 -4.38
N GLY A 248 -16.98 -22.82 -5.29
CA GLY A 248 -18.43 -22.72 -5.09
C GLY A 248 -18.86 -21.70 -4.04
N HIS A 249 -18.04 -20.67 -3.78
CA HIS A 249 -18.35 -19.60 -2.83
C HIS A 249 -19.20 -18.50 -3.48
N TRP A 250 -20.38 -18.88 -3.94
CA TRP A 250 -21.36 -18.00 -4.57
C TRP A 250 -22.78 -18.53 -4.35
N THR A 251 -23.79 -17.69 -4.59
CA THR A 251 -25.20 -18.04 -4.47
C THR A 251 -26.01 -17.39 -5.60
N PRO A 252 -27.02 -18.09 -6.16
CA PRO A 252 -27.94 -17.49 -7.13
C PRO A 252 -28.90 -16.55 -6.40
N MET A 253 -28.49 -15.29 -6.22
CA MET A 253 -29.30 -14.25 -5.60
C MET A 253 -29.40 -13.05 -6.52
N THR A 254 -30.62 -12.53 -6.68
CA THR A 254 -30.94 -11.53 -7.72
C THR A 254 -30.94 -10.11 -7.21
N HIS A 255 -30.79 -9.87 -5.90
CA HIS A 255 -30.97 -8.53 -5.34
C HIS A 255 -29.63 -7.82 -5.12
N PRO A 256 -29.30 -6.75 -5.87
CA PRO A 256 -28.02 -6.04 -5.73
C PRO A 256 -27.78 -5.50 -4.32
N LEU A 257 -28.85 -5.07 -3.63
CA LEU A 257 -28.77 -4.58 -2.25
C LEU A 257 -28.39 -5.66 -1.24
N ILE A 258 -28.26 -6.93 -1.63
CA ILE A 258 -27.85 -7.96 -0.69
C ILE A 258 -26.49 -7.67 -0.06
N ARG A 259 -25.60 -6.96 -0.77
CA ARG A 259 -24.29 -6.57 -0.25
C ARG A 259 -24.40 -5.56 0.90
N LEU A 260 -25.51 -4.83 1.00
CA LEU A 260 -25.87 -4.01 2.15
C LEU A 260 -26.34 -4.85 3.36
N SER A 261 -26.35 -6.18 3.29
CA SER A 261 -26.50 -7.02 4.49
C SER A 261 -25.23 -7.06 5.36
N CYS A 262 -24.08 -6.69 4.80
CA CYS A 262 -22.79 -6.74 5.49
C CYS A 262 -22.31 -5.33 5.86
N SER A 263 -22.33 -5.01 7.16
CA SER A 263 -21.82 -3.72 7.65
C SER A 263 -20.29 -3.69 7.67
N PRO A 264 -19.65 -2.59 7.23
CA PRO A 264 -18.19 -2.44 7.29
C PRO A 264 -17.66 -2.12 8.71
N ASP A 265 -18.55 -1.76 9.64
CA ASP A 265 -18.18 -1.25 10.97
C ASP A 265 -18.61 -2.16 12.13
N THR A 266 -19.50 -3.13 11.89
CA THR A 266 -19.98 -4.05 12.92
C THR A 266 -20.31 -5.42 12.34
N ASP A 267 -20.02 -6.47 13.12
CA ASP A 267 -20.36 -7.85 12.79
C ASP A 267 -21.71 -8.30 13.35
N ASP A 268 -22.24 -7.54 14.32
CA ASP A 268 -23.38 -7.92 15.15
C ASP A 268 -24.73 -7.49 14.60
N ILE A 269 -24.73 -6.66 13.56
CA ILE A 269 -25.96 -6.18 12.93
C ILE A 269 -26.15 -6.97 11.63
N PRO A 270 -26.89 -8.10 11.64
CA PRO A 270 -27.46 -8.61 10.42
C PRO A 270 -28.41 -7.53 9.91
N PHE A 271 -28.00 -6.79 8.88
CA PHE A 271 -28.95 -5.95 8.19
C PHE A 271 -29.92 -6.90 7.51
N GLU A 272 -31.14 -6.99 8.04
CA GLU A 272 -32.23 -7.77 7.48
C GLU A 272 -32.47 -7.24 6.07
N THR A 273 -31.86 -7.87 5.08
CA THR A 273 -32.11 -7.53 3.70
C THR A 273 -33.58 -7.83 3.41
N PRO A 274 -34.29 -6.98 2.65
CA PRO A 274 -35.71 -7.17 2.28
C PRO A 274 -36.02 -8.46 1.48
N CYS A 275 -35.10 -9.44 1.42
CA CYS A 275 -35.00 -10.43 0.36
C CYS A 275 -35.63 -11.80 0.66
N THR A 276 -36.51 -11.93 1.66
CA THR A 276 -37.29 -13.16 1.92
C THR A 276 -38.74 -13.09 1.41
N LEU A 277 -39.00 -12.35 0.33
CA LEU A 277 -40.32 -12.30 -0.31
C LEU A 277 -40.52 -13.27 -1.50
N THR A 278 -39.52 -14.06 -1.91
CA THR A 278 -39.61 -14.90 -3.12
C THR A 278 -39.53 -16.41 -2.89
N ALA A 279 -40.17 -16.90 -1.84
CA ALA A 279 -40.73 -18.25 -1.89
C ALA A 279 -42.20 -18.11 -1.58
N GLU A 280 -43.04 -18.15 -2.62
CA GLU A 280 -44.48 -18.33 -2.51
C GLU A 280 -44.72 -19.60 -1.69
N ARG A 281 -44.79 -19.46 -0.37
CA ARG A 281 -45.29 -20.53 0.48
C ARG A 281 -46.78 -20.61 0.13
N PRO A 282 -47.27 -21.75 -0.41
CA PRO A 282 -48.67 -21.87 -0.77
C PRO A 282 -49.52 -21.44 0.43
N PRO A 283 -50.57 -20.63 0.22
CA PRO A 283 -51.26 -19.92 1.29
C PRO A 283 -51.77 -20.91 2.34
N GLN A 284 -51.02 -21.05 3.43
CA GLN A 284 -51.49 -21.77 4.61
C GLN A 284 -52.50 -20.85 5.28
N LYS A 285 -53.78 -21.18 5.10
CA LYS A 285 -54.92 -20.56 5.78
C LYS A 285 -54.80 -20.81 7.29
N THR A 286 -54.09 -19.96 8.01
CA THR A 286 -54.17 -19.91 9.47
C THR A 286 -54.20 -18.45 9.91
N SER A 287 -55.41 -18.03 10.28
CA SER A 287 -55.80 -17.01 11.28
C SER A 287 -54.74 -16.01 11.77
N ASP A 288 -54.99 -14.73 11.48
CA ASP A 288 -54.80 -13.56 12.34
C ASP A 288 -53.57 -13.57 13.26
N ALA A 289 -52.41 -13.17 12.72
CA ALA A 289 -51.27 -12.74 13.53
C ALA A 289 -50.67 -11.44 12.98
N MET A 290 -50.95 -10.35 13.70
CA MET A 290 -50.30 -9.03 13.60
C MET A 290 -48.79 -9.17 13.80
N GLY A 291 -47.97 -8.98 12.76
CA GLY A 291 -46.51 -9.01 12.93
C GLY A 291 -45.62 -8.80 11.70
N SER A 292 -46.13 -8.23 10.60
CA SER A 292 -45.38 -8.11 9.34
C SER A 292 -45.25 -6.66 8.85
N SER A 293 -44.58 -5.79 9.62
CA SER A 293 -44.39 -4.37 9.25
C SER A 293 -42.94 -3.89 9.15
N SER A 294 -41.94 -4.74 9.42
CA SER A 294 -40.52 -4.33 9.44
C SER A 294 -39.94 -4.10 8.04
N SER A 295 -40.15 -5.03 7.09
CA SER A 295 -39.45 -4.98 5.79
C SER A 295 -39.87 -3.80 4.91
N CYS A 296 -41.12 -3.35 5.03
CA CYS A 296 -41.63 -2.22 4.24
C CYS A 296 -40.91 -0.90 4.57
N ILE A 297 -40.39 -0.75 5.80
CA ILE A 297 -39.75 0.50 6.23
C ILE A 297 -38.37 0.65 5.58
N VAL A 298 -37.61 -0.44 5.44
CA VAL A 298 -36.27 -0.39 4.82
C VAL A 298 -36.38 0.00 3.35
N ASP A 299 -37.32 -0.59 2.60
CA ASP A 299 -37.53 -0.26 1.19
C ASP A 299 -37.96 1.21 1.01
N GLU A 300 -38.83 1.72 1.90
CA GLU A 300 -39.24 3.12 1.87
C GLU A 300 -38.07 4.07 2.19
N LEU A 301 -37.19 3.71 3.12
CA LEU A 301 -36.01 4.53 3.44
C LEU A 301 -34.98 4.50 2.31
N VAL A 302 -34.73 3.33 1.70
CA VAL A 302 -33.81 3.18 0.58
C VAL A 302 -34.29 3.97 -0.64
N THR A 303 -35.59 3.99 -0.92
CA THR A 303 -36.18 4.75 -2.04
C THR A 303 -36.09 6.27 -1.88
N ARG A 304 -35.86 6.78 -0.65
CA ARG A 304 -35.62 8.20 -0.38
C ARG A 304 -34.16 8.62 -0.57
N LEU A 305 -33.24 7.66 -0.63
CA LEU A 305 -31.81 7.95 -0.80
C LEU A 305 -31.48 8.24 -2.27
N PRO A 306 -30.44 9.06 -2.56
CA PRO A 306 -29.97 9.28 -3.92
C PRO A 306 -29.64 7.96 -4.61
N LYS A 307 -30.12 7.78 -5.84
CA LYS A 307 -29.93 6.53 -6.60
C LYS A 307 -28.46 6.18 -6.79
N ASP A 308 -27.63 7.17 -7.06
CA ASP A 308 -26.21 6.97 -7.33
C ASP A 308 -25.46 6.51 -6.07
N LEU A 309 -25.82 7.06 -4.90
CA LEU A 309 -25.30 6.60 -3.61
C LEU A 309 -25.68 5.14 -3.33
N ILE A 310 -26.93 4.75 -3.59
CA ILE A 310 -27.39 3.36 -3.43
C ILE A 310 -26.66 2.44 -4.41
N THR A 311 -26.53 2.85 -5.67
CA THR A 311 -25.80 2.10 -6.70
C THR A 311 -24.36 1.86 -6.28
N LEU A 312 -23.66 2.91 -5.81
CA LEU A 312 -22.28 2.80 -5.33
C LEU A 312 -22.17 1.91 -4.09
N ALA A 313 -23.05 2.09 -3.10
CA ALA A 313 -23.04 1.28 -1.88
C ALA A 313 -23.33 -0.21 -2.14
N ALA A 314 -24.11 -0.50 -3.19
CA ALA A 314 -24.45 -1.85 -3.62
C ALA A 314 -23.37 -2.53 -4.48
N GLN A 315 -22.33 -1.82 -4.94
CA GLN A 315 -21.21 -2.41 -5.67
C GLN A 315 -20.46 -3.44 -4.79
N SER A 316 -19.82 -4.41 -5.43
CA SER A 316 -18.78 -5.22 -4.77
C SER A 316 -17.55 -4.37 -4.46
N ILE A 317 -16.87 -4.70 -3.36
CA ILE A 317 -15.58 -4.08 -3.04
C ILE A 317 -14.50 -4.87 -3.76
N VAL A 318 -13.85 -4.27 -4.75
CA VAL A 318 -12.91 -4.94 -5.65
C VAL A 318 -11.61 -4.17 -5.83
N ARG A 319 -10.55 -4.90 -6.16
CA ARG A 319 -9.26 -4.36 -6.63
C ARG A 319 -8.62 -5.33 -7.62
N GLY A 320 -7.76 -4.85 -8.52
CA GLY A 320 -7.09 -5.70 -9.51
C GLY A 320 -6.50 -4.88 -10.64
N ALA A 321 -5.40 -5.35 -11.24
CA ALA A 321 -4.78 -4.66 -12.37
C ALA A 321 -5.61 -4.73 -13.66
N ALA A 322 -6.67 -5.55 -13.67
CA ALA A 322 -7.71 -5.54 -14.70
C ALA A 322 -8.62 -4.30 -14.64
N LEU A 323 -8.56 -3.50 -13.56
CA LEU A 323 -9.40 -2.33 -13.30
C LEU A 323 -8.52 -1.06 -13.25
N PRO A 324 -7.97 -0.59 -14.38
CA PRO A 324 -6.93 0.44 -14.40
C PRO A 324 -7.37 1.79 -13.80
N ASN A 325 -8.67 2.09 -13.83
CA ASN A 325 -9.20 3.36 -13.31
C ASN A 325 -9.21 3.43 -11.76
N LEU A 326 -9.07 2.30 -11.07
CA LEU A 326 -9.14 2.24 -9.61
C LEU A 326 -7.78 2.25 -8.92
N GLY A 327 -6.69 2.21 -9.69
CA GLY A 327 -5.34 2.04 -9.18
C GLY A 327 -5.13 0.76 -8.36
N ILE A 328 -4.16 0.83 -7.45
CA ILE A 328 -3.68 -0.29 -6.62
C ILE A 328 -4.69 -0.66 -5.52
N THR A 329 -5.44 0.32 -4.99
CA THR A 329 -6.34 0.11 -3.85
C THR A 329 -7.73 -0.39 -4.24
N GLY A 330 -8.14 -0.23 -5.50
CA GLY A 330 -9.49 -0.54 -5.91
C GLY A 330 -10.50 0.52 -5.43
N ASN A 331 -11.79 0.17 -5.47
CA ASN A 331 -12.91 1.03 -5.08
C ASN A 331 -13.28 0.96 -3.57
N CYS A 332 -12.39 0.39 -2.75
CA CYS A 332 -12.72 0.01 -1.37
C CYS A 332 -13.19 1.17 -0.50
N ARG A 333 -12.45 2.28 -0.50
CA ARG A 333 -12.77 3.47 0.30
C ARG A 333 -14.14 4.04 -0.06
N ASP A 334 -14.43 4.18 -1.34
CA ASP A 334 -15.65 4.83 -1.82
C ASP A 334 -16.88 3.97 -1.56
N VAL A 335 -16.81 2.66 -1.87
CA VAL A 335 -17.91 1.73 -1.60
C VAL A 335 -18.17 1.60 -0.10
N VAL A 336 -17.13 1.47 0.73
CA VAL A 336 -17.30 1.39 2.20
C VAL A 336 -17.88 2.69 2.75
N SER A 337 -17.40 3.84 2.29
CA SER A 337 -17.91 5.14 2.72
C SER A 337 -19.37 5.34 2.29
N ALA A 338 -19.74 4.96 1.07
CA ALA A 338 -21.11 4.97 0.59
C ALA A 338 -22.02 4.10 1.47
N ARG A 339 -21.60 2.86 1.76
CA ARG A 339 -22.32 1.95 2.68
C ARG A 339 -22.54 2.59 4.05
N ARG A 340 -21.52 3.23 4.63
CA ARG A 340 -21.63 3.92 5.93
C ARG A 340 -22.65 5.06 5.92
N ILE A 341 -22.71 5.83 4.83
CA ILE A 341 -23.71 6.90 4.67
C ILE A 341 -25.12 6.29 4.61
N VAL A 342 -25.30 5.22 3.84
CA VAL A 342 -26.58 4.49 3.74
C VAL A 342 -27.01 3.94 5.10
N TYR A 343 -26.11 3.26 5.84
CA TYR A 343 -26.42 2.77 7.18
C TYR A 343 -26.73 3.89 8.18
N ALA A 344 -25.99 5.01 8.13
CA ALA A 344 -26.27 6.15 8.99
C ALA A 344 -27.68 6.71 8.70
N ALA A 345 -28.08 6.80 7.43
CA ALA A 345 -29.40 7.29 7.07
C ALA A 345 -30.52 6.33 7.51
N ILE A 346 -30.35 5.02 7.28
CA ILE A 346 -31.38 4.02 7.62
C ILE A 346 -31.48 3.80 9.13
N LEU A 347 -30.36 3.60 9.83
CA LEU A 347 -30.37 3.21 11.24
C LEU A 347 -30.55 4.39 12.20
N LYS A 348 -30.02 5.56 11.86
CA LYS A 348 -30.05 6.73 12.76
C LYS A 348 -31.11 7.75 12.36
N GLY A 349 -31.79 7.55 11.21
CA GLY A 349 -32.71 8.55 10.66
C GLY A 349 -32.01 9.87 10.31
N THR A 350 -30.68 9.87 10.19
CA THR A 350 -29.93 11.07 9.80
C THR A 350 -30.26 11.35 8.34
N PRO A 351 -30.74 12.55 7.95
CA PRO A 351 -30.91 12.86 6.54
C PRO A 351 -29.57 12.62 5.85
N ALA A 352 -29.60 11.91 4.70
CA ALA A 352 -28.40 11.70 3.89
C ALA A 352 -27.72 13.06 3.72
N VAL A 353 -26.48 13.14 4.18
CA VAL A 353 -25.76 14.41 4.24
C VAL A 353 -25.78 15.01 2.84
N ASN A 354 -26.26 16.25 2.69
CA ASN A 354 -26.36 16.95 1.39
C ASN A 354 -25.00 17.15 0.70
N GLU A 355 -23.91 16.60 1.24
CA GLU A 355 -22.51 16.77 0.84
C GLU A 355 -21.83 15.41 0.56
N TRP A 356 -22.60 14.34 0.37
CA TRP A 356 -22.01 13.02 0.08
C TRP A 356 -21.23 13.01 -1.24
N GLU A 357 -21.66 13.82 -2.22
CA GLU A 357 -21.01 14.01 -3.53
C GLU A 357 -19.61 14.63 -3.42
N GLU A 358 -19.37 15.51 -2.43
CA GLU A 358 -18.05 16.10 -2.20
C GLU A 358 -17.05 15.10 -1.61
N ARG A 359 -17.57 14.00 -1.05
CA ARG A 359 -16.78 13.00 -0.33
C ARG A 359 -16.49 11.75 -1.15
N LEU A 360 -17.27 11.50 -2.21
CA LEU A 360 -17.25 10.27 -2.99
C LEU A 360 -17.15 10.59 -4.48
N ASP A 361 -16.16 10.01 -5.13
CA ASP A 361 -16.05 10.05 -6.59
C ASP A 361 -16.84 8.86 -7.18
N VAL A 362 -18.13 9.08 -7.41
CA VAL A 362 -19.05 8.03 -7.87
C VAL A 362 -18.64 7.47 -9.22
N ASP A 363 -18.28 8.36 -10.15
CA ASP A 363 -17.96 7.99 -11.53
C ASP A 363 -16.67 7.17 -11.59
N ALA A 364 -15.68 7.50 -10.76
CA ALA A 364 -14.45 6.72 -10.68
C ALA A 364 -14.63 5.36 -9.96
N ALA A 365 -15.59 5.24 -9.05
CA ALA A 365 -15.72 4.07 -8.17
C ALA A 365 -16.66 2.96 -8.67
N ILE A 366 -17.55 3.25 -9.62
CA ILE A 366 -18.47 2.27 -10.23
C ILE A 366 -17.72 1.40 -11.25
N VAL A 367 -17.83 0.08 -11.10
CA VAL A 367 -16.97 -0.90 -11.80
C VAL A 367 -17.75 -2.06 -12.42
N GLU A 368 -19.04 -2.19 -12.15
CA GLU A 368 -19.85 -3.33 -12.58
C GLU A 368 -19.94 -3.50 -14.11
N SER A 369 -19.70 -2.44 -14.90
CA SER A 369 -19.63 -2.55 -16.36
C SER A 369 -18.38 -3.28 -16.87
N ASP A 370 -17.29 -3.24 -16.09
CA ASP A 370 -15.96 -3.69 -16.50
C ASP A 370 -15.65 -5.10 -15.96
N LEU A 371 -16.43 -5.56 -14.98
CA LEU A 371 -16.32 -6.89 -14.43
C LEU A 371 -17.10 -7.91 -15.28
N PRO A 372 -16.62 -9.16 -15.36
CA PRO A 372 -17.37 -10.21 -16.03
C PRO A 372 -18.73 -10.36 -15.33
N VAL A 373 -19.81 -10.29 -16.10
CA VAL A 373 -21.16 -10.53 -15.58
C VAL A 373 -21.21 -11.98 -15.11
N LEU A 374 -21.24 -12.18 -13.81
CA LEU A 374 -21.28 -13.50 -13.22
C LEU A 374 -22.71 -14.03 -13.33
N GLN A 375 -22.93 -14.97 -14.24
CA GLN A 375 -24.22 -15.65 -14.41
C GLN A 375 -24.04 -17.15 -14.21
N HIS A 376 -25.02 -17.76 -13.56
CA HIS A 376 -25.10 -19.21 -13.45
C HIS A 376 -25.44 -19.81 -14.82
N GLU A 377 -24.64 -20.75 -15.32
CA GLU A 377 -24.79 -21.32 -16.68
C GLU A 377 -26.20 -21.88 -16.94
N ASP A 378 -26.73 -22.69 -16.02
CA ASP A 378 -28.06 -23.30 -16.21
C ASP A 378 -29.25 -22.33 -16.10
N THR A 379 -29.14 -21.28 -15.28
CA THR A 379 -30.31 -20.43 -14.94
C THR A 379 -30.23 -19.04 -15.56
N GLY A 380 -29.07 -18.61 -16.06
CA GLY A 380 -28.79 -17.25 -16.52
C GLY A 380 -28.90 -16.19 -15.42
N LYS A 381 -29.14 -16.58 -14.16
CA LYS A 381 -29.31 -15.65 -13.05
C LYS A 381 -27.96 -15.09 -12.62
N ALA A 382 -27.96 -13.80 -12.27
CA ALA A 382 -26.83 -13.18 -11.61
C ALA A 382 -26.46 -13.95 -10.33
N VAL A 383 -25.16 -14.10 -10.08
CA VAL A 383 -24.65 -14.71 -8.85
C VAL A 383 -24.04 -13.66 -7.94
N VAL A 384 -24.17 -13.90 -6.64
CA VAL A 384 -23.55 -13.10 -5.59
C VAL A 384 -22.43 -13.92 -4.99
N LEU A 385 -21.24 -13.34 -4.93
CA LEU A 385 -20.08 -13.98 -4.30
C LEU A 385 -20.26 -13.98 -2.79
N MET A 386 -19.80 -15.04 -2.14
CA MET A 386 -19.94 -15.25 -0.71
C MET A 386 -18.56 -15.36 -0.06
N CYS A 387 -18.39 -14.69 1.08
CA CYS A 387 -17.16 -14.81 1.86
C CYS A 387 -17.02 -16.25 2.39
N PRO A 388 -15.90 -16.93 2.14
CA PRO A 388 -15.64 -18.27 2.66
C PRO A 388 -15.60 -18.35 4.20
N ASN A 389 -15.21 -17.26 4.85
CA ASN A 389 -15.01 -17.21 6.30
C ASN A 389 -16.29 -16.85 7.06
N CYS A 390 -17.05 -15.88 6.53
CA CYS A 390 -18.20 -15.30 7.25
C CYS A 390 -19.54 -15.71 6.65
N HIS A 391 -19.53 -16.33 5.47
CA HIS A 391 -20.72 -16.64 4.67
C HIS A 391 -21.62 -15.43 4.37
N GLY A 392 -21.07 -14.21 4.43
CA GLY A 392 -21.74 -12.99 4.02
C GLY A 392 -21.41 -12.62 2.57
N PRO A 393 -22.28 -11.88 1.86
CA PRO A 393 -22.03 -11.41 0.50
C PRO A 393 -20.82 -10.45 0.43
N ILE A 394 -20.09 -10.49 -0.70
CA ILE A 394 -18.92 -9.64 -0.97
C ILE A 394 -19.05 -8.78 -2.24
#